data_AF-A0A937ZZA8-F1
#
_entry.id   AF-A0A937ZZA8-F1
#
_cell.length_a   1.000
_cell.length_b   1.000
_cell.length_c   1.000
_cell.angle_alpha   90.00
_cell.angle_beta   90.00
_cell.angle_gamma   90.00
#
_symmetry.space_group_name_H-M   'P 1'
#
loop_
_entity.id
_entity.type
_entity.pdbx_description
1 polymer ?
#
loop_
_entity_poly.entity_id
_entity_poly.type
_entity_poly.pdbx_seq_one_letter_code
_entity_poly.pdbx_strand_id
1 'polypeptide(L)' 'MTQIVRPLSPDGWIRHLFASQAAPEGGIVRRQIRDVERYYGRTAFLEEMKRRGFPVVENAG' A
#
# COMPACT_ATOMS: atom_id res chain seq x y z
N MET A 1 -8.72 22.46 11.74
CA MET A 1 -8.50 22.49 10.27
C MET A 1 -8.76 21.09 9.75
N THR A 2 -9.88 20.86 9.04
CA THR A 2 -10.17 19.54 8.46
C THR A 2 -9.31 19.37 7.21
N GLN A 3 -8.25 18.57 7.30
CA GLN A 3 -7.45 18.21 6.14
C GLN A 3 -8.34 17.42 5.16
N ILE A 4 -8.69 18.04 4.04
CA ILE A 4 -9.30 17.35 2.91
C ILE A 4 -8.18 16.48 2.31
N VAL A 5 -8.14 15.21 2.72
CA VAL A 5 -7.29 14.20 2.09
C VAL A 5 -7.80 14.02 0.67
N ARG A 6 -7.11 14.60 -0.30
CA ARG A 6 -7.37 14.31 -1.72
C ARG A 6 -7.20 12.80 -1.90
N PRO A 7 -8.15 12.08 -2.53
CA PRO A 7 -7.94 10.67 -2.82
C PRO A 7 -6.68 10.57 -3.66
N LEU A 8 -5.68 9.86 -3.13
CA LEU A 8 -4.49 9.54 -3.89
C LEU A 8 -4.95 8.75 -5.11
N SER A 9 -4.58 9.17 -6.31
CA SER A 9 -4.66 8.30 -7.48
C SER A 9 -3.96 6.97 -7.17
N PRO A 10 -4.36 5.84 -7.76
CA PRO A 10 -3.73 4.54 -7.49
C PRO A 10 -2.21 4.58 -7.57
N ASP A 11 -1.68 5.29 -8.58
CA ASP A 11 -0.25 5.51 -8.80
C ASP A 11 0.39 6.32 -7.67
N GLY A 12 -0.30 7.32 -7.15
CA GLY A 12 0.16 8.15 -6.04
C GLY A 12 0.19 7.37 -4.72
N TRP A 13 -0.83 6.55 -4.48
CA TRP A 13 -0.92 5.73 -3.28
C TRP A 13 0.19 4.69 -3.23
N ILE A 14 0.43 3.97 -4.34
CA ILE A 14 1.47 2.94 -4.39
C ILE A 14 2.88 3.55 -4.34
N ARG A 15 3.11 4.72 -4.96
CA ARG A 15 4.38 5.45 -4.83
C ARG A 15 4.63 5.86 -3.39
N HIS A 16 3.61 6.38 -2.71
CA HIS A 16 3.71 6.75 -1.31
C HIS A 16 3.99 5.53 -0.41
N LEU A 17 3.39 4.37 -0.71
CA LEU A 17 3.69 3.13 -0.01
C LEU A 17 5.19 2.77 -0.09
N PHE A 18 5.76 2.81 -1.29
CA PHE A 18 7.17 2.46 -1.52
C PHE A 18 8.16 3.55 -1.11
N ALA A 19 7.72 4.79 -0.96
CA ALA A 19 8.54 5.87 -0.39
C ALA A 19 8.72 5.76 1.13
N SER A 20 8.01 4.83 1.80
CA SER A 20 8.18 4.56 3.23
C SER A 20 9.61 4.08 3.51
N GLN A 21 10.29 4.67 4.51
CA GLN A 21 11.66 4.29 4.91
C GLN A 21 11.82 2.79 5.19
N ALA A 22 10.77 2.15 5.69
CA ALA A 22 10.76 0.70 5.93
C ALA A 22 10.92 -0.15 4.65
N ALA A 23 10.53 0.34 3.46
CA ALA A 23 10.63 -0.45 2.23
C ALA A 23 12.08 -0.74 1.79
N PRO A 24 13.02 0.22 1.74
CA PRO A 24 14.42 -0.05 1.45
C PRO A 24 15.18 -0.74 2.61
N GLU A 25 14.77 -0.54 3.87
CA GLU A 25 15.46 -1.09 5.05
C GLU A 25 15.02 -2.52 5.41
N GLY A 26 14.14 -3.14 4.62
CA GLY A 26 13.61 -4.48 4.89
C GLY A 26 12.60 -4.53 6.05
N GLY A 27 12.02 -3.39 6.42
CA GLY A 27 11.00 -3.27 7.44
C GLY A 27 9.60 -3.69 6.99
N ILE A 28 8.68 -3.79 7.95
CA ILE A 28 7.29 -4.18 7.70
C ILE A 28 6.43 -2.93 7.51
N VAL A 29 5.75 -2.84 6.36
CA VAL A 29 4.75 -1.80 6.11
C VAL A 29 3.35 -2.34 6.34
N ARG A 30 2.64 -1.81 7.35
CA ARG A 30 1.25 -2.20 7.64
C ARG A 30 0.26 -1.27 6.92
N ARG A 31 -0.75 -1.85 6.27
CA ARG A 31 -1.85 -1.12 5.64
C ARG A 31 -3.19 -1.78 5.94
N GLN A 32 -4.22 -0.94 6.05
CA GLN A 32 -5.60 -1.40 6.23
C GLN A 32 -6.10 -1.91 4.89
N ILE A 33 -6.72 -3.10 4.88
CA ILE A 33 -7.25 -3.72 3.67
C ILE A 33 -8.21 -2.81 2.90
N ARG A 34 -9.09 -2.11 3.64
CA ARG A 34 -10.02 -1.13 3.06
C ARG A 34 -9.32 -0.03 2.25
N ASP A 35 -8.12 0.37 2.62
CA ASP A 35 -7.38 1.42 1.92
C ASP A 35 -6.71 0.83 0.67
N VAL A 36 -6.20 -0.41 0.75
CA VAL A 36 -5.69 -1.13 -0.42
C VAL A 36 -6.80 -1.28 -1.47
N GLU A 37 -7.98 -1.75 -1.05
CA GLU A 37 -9.14 -1.93 -1.92
C GLU A 37 -9.61 -0.60 -2.51
N ARG A 38 -9.71 0.44 -1.68
CA ARG A 38 -10.20 1.77 -2.09
C ARG A 38 -9.27 2.49 -3.05
N TYR A 39 -7.96 2.41 -2.86
CA TYR A 39 -7.01 3.23 -3.62
C TYR A 39 -6.29 2.51 -4.74
N TYR A 40 -6.09 1.19 -4.65
CA TYR A 40 -5.28 0.44 -5.62
C TYR A 40 -5.97 -0.81 -6.18
N GLY A 41 -6.90 -1.38 -5.41
CA GLY A 41 -7.54 -2.65 -5.70
C GLY A 41 -6.70 -3.83 -5.17
N ARG A 42 -7.35 -4.76 -4.47
CA ARG A 42 -6.66 -5.89 -3.80
C ARG A 42 -5.90 -6.77 -4.79
N THR A 43 -6.53 -7.17 -5.89
CA THR A 43 -5.87 -8.03 -6.90
C THR A 43 -4.66 -7.34 -7.53
N ALA A 44 -4.84 -6.09 -7.98
CA ALA A 44 -3.75 -5.30 -8.56
C ALA A 44 -2.60 -5.10 -7.56
N PHE A 45 -2.91 -4.91 -6.27
CA PHE A 45 -1.93 -4.82 -5.20
C PHE A 45 -1.10 -6.11 -5.08
N LEU A 46 -1.75 -7.27 -4.98
CA LEU A 46 -1.07 -8.54 -4.82
C LEU A 46 -0.19 -8.89 -6.01
N GLU A 47 -0.65 -8.63 -7.24
CA GLU A 47 0.15 -8.81 -8.46
C GLU A 47 1.38 -7.88 -8.47
N GLU A 48 1.22 -6.63 -8.03
CA GLU A 48 2.33 -5.68 -7.93
C GLU A 48 3.35 -6.09 -6.85
N MET A 49 2.89 -6.56 -5.69
CA MET A 49 3.78 -7.07 -4.64
C MET A 49 4.56 -8.30 -5.12
N LYS A 50 3.88 -9.23 -5.80
CA LYS A 50 4.51 -10.42 -6.41
C LYS A 50 5.55 -10.03 -7.46
N ARG A 51 5.20 -9.10 -8.37
CA ARG A 51 6.12 -8.60 -9.42
C ARG A 51 7.37 -7.96 -8.83
N ARG A 52 7.26 -7.29 -7.69
CA ARG A 52 8.36 -6.59 -7.01
C ARG A 52 9.08 -7.44 -5.95
N GLY A 53 8.63 -8.67 -5.69
CA GLY A 53 9.25 -9.58 -4.74
C GLY A 53 8.95 -9.29 -3.26
N PHE A 54 7.85 -8.60 -2.96
CA PHE A 54 7.43 -8.34 -1.58
C PHE A 54 6.48 -9.44 -1.08
N PRO A 55 6.79 -10.12 0.04
CA PRO A 55 5.83 -11.00 0.69
C PRO A 55 4.71 -10.18 1.33
N VAL A 56 3.47 -10.65 1.17
CA VAL A 56 2.29 -10.02 1.78
C VAL A 56 1.66 -11.01 2.73
N VAL A 57 1.37 -10.56 3.94
CA VAL A 57 0.62 -11.33 4.94
C VAL A 57 -0.65 -10.56 5.29
N GLU A 58 -1.78 -11.20 5.08
CA GLU A 58 -3.04 -10.72 5.64
C GLU A 58 -3.05 -11.06 7.12
N ASN A 59 -3.08 -10.02 7.97
CA ASN A 59 -3.26 -10.22 9.39
C ASN A 59 -4.76 -10.45 9.62
N ALA A 60 -5.11 -11.51 10.35
CA ALA A 60 -6.45 -11.63 10.94
C ALA A 60 -6.60 -10.47 11.94
N GLY A 61 -7.34 -9.44 11.56
CA GLY A 61 -7.72 -8.36 12.47
C GLY A 61 -8.64 -8.90 13.56
#